data_AF-A0A1N7DIK8-F1
#
_entry.id   AF-A0A1N7DIK8-F1
#
_cell.length_a   1.000
_cell.length_b   1.000
_cell.length_c   1.000
_cell.angle_alpha   90.00
_cell.angle_beta   90.00
_cell.angle_gamma   90.00
#
_symmetry.space_group_name_H-M   'P 1'
#
loop_
_entity.id
_entity.type
_entity.pdbx_description
1 polymer ?
#
loop_
_entity_poly.entity_id
_entity_poly.type
_entity_poly.pdbx_seq_one_letter_code
_entity_poly.pdbx_strand_id
1 'polypeptide(L)'
;MIRRTRPPSVTVSARRTEAYTDGVFAIAATLLVLDLTSQSLGEVRSNADLADGLLKILHPLFSFVISFLVLCIMWMTHVRQFEWIVRIDNAGMWINNLRLLLVVLVPFTTSLDTDYSEYLLGRVLLPVNFFLAILVGWLQWTWALRSGAIPDLTRDDARRLGRAALSAVILSGLAVAASPLVGSAGFLLFLLDGPLTRLLRGADAPTDPATARSTPPAGPGAPDGAG
;
A
#
# COMPACT_ATOMS: atom_id res chain seq x y z
N MET A 1 29.90 -29.32 9.27
CA MET A 1 28.81 -28.34 9.03
C MET A 1 28.36 -28.46 7.58
N ILE A 2 27.21 -29.08 7.32
CA ILE A 2 26.69 -29.25 5.95
C ILE A 2 26.04 -27.93 5.53
N ARG A 3 26.66 -27.24 4.58
CA ARG A 3 26.12 -26.04 3.93
C ARG A 3 24.90 -26.49 3.12
N ARG A 4 23.69 -26.36 3.68
CA ARG A 4 22.44 -26.53 2.92
C ARG A 4 22.42 -25.43 1.86
N THR A 5 22.92 -25.72 0.67
CA THR A 5 22.60 -24.97 -0.54
C THR A 5 21.11 -25.15 -0.77
N ARG A 6 20.30 -24.17 -0.35
CA ARG A 6 18.91 -24.10 -0.81
C ARG A 6 18.99 -24.14 -2.35
N PRO A 7 18.29 -25.08 -3.03
CA PRO A 7 18.22 -25.03 -4.47
C PRO A 7 17.82 -23.61 -4.87
N PRO A 8 18.41 -23.01 -5.92
CA PRO A 8 17.99 -21.69 -6.37
C PRO A 8 16.50 -21.78 -6.59
N SER A 9 15.74 -21.06 -5.77
CA SER A 9 14.30 -20.97 -5.93
C SER A 9 14.08 -20.53 -7.37
N VAL A 10 13.34 -21.34 -8.13
CA VAL A 10 13.01 -21.02 -9.52
C VAL A 10 12.40 -19.63 -9.51
N THR A 11 13.14 -18.70 -10.07
CA THR A 11 12.83 -17.28 -10.01
C THR A 11 12.41 -16.85 -11.41
N VAL A 12 11.30 -16.16 -11.53
CA VAL A 12 10.76 -15.70 -12.82
C VAL A 12 10.87 -14.18 -12.90
N SER A 13 10.73 -13.63 -14.11
CA SER A 13 10.65 -12.17 -14.27
C SER A 13 9.44 -11.61 -13.53
N ALA A 14 9.62 -10.49 -12.82
CA ALA A 14 8.55 -9.87 -12.03
C ALA A 14 7.42 -9.27 -12.89
N ARG A 15 7.68 -8.96 -14.18
CA ARG A 15 6.75 -8.26 -15.10
C ARG A 15 5.37 -8.91 -15.21
N ARG A 16 5.29 -10.24 -15.19
CA ARG A 16 3.99 -10.95 -15.26
C ARG A 16 3.21 -10.81 -13.97
N THR A 17 3.89 -10.84 -12.82
CA THR A 17 3.27 -10.64 -11.50
C THR A 17 2.81 -9.21 -11.33
N GLU A 18 3.59 -8.24 -11.80
CA GLU A 18 3.24 -6.82 -11.84
C GLU A 18 1.94 -6.60 -12.64
N ALA A 19 1.90 -7.03 -13.90
CA ALA A 19 0.72 -6.87 -14.76
C ALA A 19 -0.54 -7.55 -14.19
N TYR A 20 -0.39 -8.73 -13.57
CA TYR A 20 -1.49 -9.38 -12.86
C TYR A 20 -1.97 -8.54 -11.66
N THR A 21 -1.04 -7.97 -10.90
CA THR A 21 -1.35 -7.15 -9.73
C THR A 21 -2.05 -5.85 -10.15
N ASP A 22 -1.57 -5.18 -11.20
CA ASP A 22 -2.22 -3.99 -11.77
C ASP A 22 -3.67 -4.26 -12.18
N GLY A 23 -3.91 -5.39 -12.86
CA GLY A 23 -5.26 -5.81 -13.24
C GLY A 23 -6.19 -5.98 -12.04
N VAL A 24 -5.71 -6.61 -10.96
CA VAL A 24 -6.52 -6.81 -9.75
C VAL A 24 -6.77 -5.48 -9.02
N PHE A 25 -5.78 -4.59 -8.93
CA PHE A 25 -5.98 -3.24 -8.37
C PHE A 25 -7.01 -2.44 -9.16
N ALA A 26 -6.92 -2.46 -10.50
CA ALA A 26 -7.86 -1.76 -11.36
C ALA A 26 -9.30 -2.27 -11.17
N ILE A 27 -9.49 -3.59 -11.10
CA ILE A 27 -10.82 -4.20 -10.85
C ILE A 27 -11.32 -3.82 -9.45
N ALA A 28 -10.51 -3.96 -8.40
CA ALA A 28 -10.93 -3.62 -7.04
C ALA A 28 -11.34 -2.14 -6.92
N ALA A 29 -10.58 -1.24 -7.57
CA ALA A 29 -10.88 0.19 -7.57
C ALA A 29 -12.19 0.53 -8.29
N THR A 30 -12.52 -0.14 -9.39
CA THR A 30 -13.78 0.10 -10.12
C THR A 30 -14.98 -0.54 -9.45
N LEU A 31 -14.82 -1.68 -8.77
CA LEU A 31 -15.90 -2.34 -8.03
C LEU A 31 -16.40 -1.51 -6.84
N LEU A 32 -15.59 -0.57 -6.31
CA LEU A 32 -16.02 0.33 -5.24
C LEU A 32 -17.26 1.16 -5.62
N VAL A 33 -17.45 1.50 -6.90
CA VAL A 33 -18.59 2.33 -7.32
C VAL A 33 -19.92 1.56 -7.23
N LEU A 34 -19.88 0.23 -7.17
CA LEU A 34 -21.09 -0.59 -7.14
C LEU A 34 -21.91 -0.41 -5.86
N ASP A 35 -21.31 0.11 -4.79
CA ASP A 35 -22.00 0.42 -3.54
C ASP A 35 -22.75 1.76 -3.61
N LEU A 36 -22.35 2.66 -4.52
CA LEU A 36 -23.04 3.92 -4.78
C LEU A 36 -24.22 3.70 -5.73
N THR A 37 -25.31 3.14 -5.20
CA THR A 37 -26.51 2.79 -5.98
C THR A 37 -27.59 3.87 -5.87
N SER A 38 -28.51 3.90 -6.84
CA SER A 38 -29.71 4.75 -6.74
C SER A 38 -30.65 4.33 -5.61
N GLN A 39 -30.50 3.11 -5.07
CA GLN A 39 -31.32 2.63 -3.95
C GLN A 39 -31.03 3.40 -2.67
N SER A 40 -29.80 3.93 -2.50
CA SER A 40 -29.44 4.76 -1.35
C SER A 40 -30.13 6.14 -1.36
N LEU A 41 -30.76 6.53 -2.48
CA LEU A 41 -31.47 7.81 -2.60
C LEU A 41 -32.91 7.74 -2.05
N GLY A 42 -33.44 6.55 -1.78
CA GLY A 42 -34.82 6.36 -1.34
C GLY A 42 -35.85 6.60 -2.45
N GLU A 43 -37.11 6.88 -2.06
CA GLU A 43 -38.16 7.23 -3.02
C GLU A 43 -37.99 8.68 -3.50
N VAL A 44 -37.66 8.84 -4.79
CA VAL A 44 -37.53 10.16 -5.43
C VAL A 44 -38.80 10.48 -6.21
N ARG A 45 -39.59 11.45 -5.74
CA ARG A 45 -40.84 11.90 -6.39
C ARG A 45 -40.77 13.35 -6.90
N SER A 46 -39.73 14.09 -6.52
CA SER A 46 -39.49 15.49 -6.88
C SER A 46 -38.00 15.82 -6.90
N ASN A 47 -37.64 17.00 -7.45
CA ASN A 47 -36.27 17.50 -7.40
C ASN A 47 -35.77 17.75 -5.96
N ALA A 48 -36.67 18.09 -5.03
CA ALA A 48 -36.32 18.26 -3.63
C ALA A 48 -35.94 16.91 -2.99
N ASP A 49 -36.71 15.85 -3.27
CA ASP A 49 -36.41 14.50 -2.78
C ASP A 49 -35.07 13.99 -3.32
N LEU A 50 -34.76 14.28 -4.59
CA LEU A 50 -33.47 13.95 -5.19
C LEU A 50 -32.32 14.69 -4.50
N ALA A 51 -32.48 15.99 -4.23
CA ALA A 51 -31.46 16.79 -3.55
C ALA A 51 -31.22 16.27 -2.11
N ASP A 52 -32.28 15.94 -1.37
CA ASP A 52 -32.18 15.35 -0.05
C ASP A 52 -31.52 13.96 -0.07
N GLY A 53 -31.85 13.13 -1.06
CA GLY A 53 -31.19 11.84 -1.28
C GLY A 53 -29.70 12.00 -1.55
N LEU A 54 -29.32 12.98 -2.39
CA LEU A 54 -27.92 13.32 -2.70
C LEU A 54 -27.14 13.82 -1.49
N LEU A 55 -27.79 14.50 -0.54
CA LEU A 55 -27.15 14.90 0.71
C LEU A 55 -26.91 13.71 1.64
N LYS A 56 -27.79 12.70 1.64
CA LYS A 56 -27.65 11.49 2.47
C LYS A 56 -26.53 10.55 2.00
N ILE A 57 -26.24 10.52 0.71
CA ILE A 57 -25.13 9.73 0.12
C ILE A 57 -23.75 10.35 0.40
N LEU A 58 -23.64 11.55 0.99
CA LEU A 58 -22.33 12.17 1.26
C LEU A 58 -21.40 11.29 2.11
N HIS A 59 -21.92 10.56 3.10
CA HIS A 59 -21.12 9.64 3.90
C HIS A 59 -20.64 8.42 3.09
N PRO A 60 -21.52 7.66 2.40
CA PRO A 60 -21.09 6.62 1.45
C PRO A 60 -20.11 7.11 0.38
N LEU A 61 -20.35 8.29 -0.19
CA LEU A 61 -19.48 8.91 -1.18
C LEU A 61 -18.10 9.21 -0.58
N PHE A 62 -18.04 9.68 0.66
CA PHE A 62 -16.78 9.90 1.38
C PHE A 62 -16.00 8.59 1.56
N SER A 63 -16.65 7.53 2.07
CA SER A 63 -16.01 6.21 2.24
C SER A 63 -15.57 5.60 0.91
N PHE A 64 -16.36 5.79 -0.16
CA PHE A 64 -15.95 5.43 -1.53
C PHE A 64 -14.69 6.19 -1.98
N VAL A 65 -14.69 7.52 -1.90
CA VAL A 65 -13.57 8.36 -2.38
C VAL A 65 -12.30 8.05 -1.60
N ILE A 66 -12.38 7.93 -0.27
CA ILE A 66 -11.21 7.67 0.55
C ILE A 66 -10.65 6.27 0.28
N SER A 67 -11.49 5.24 0.16
CA SER A 67 -11.06 3.88 -0.22
C SER A 67 -10.40 3.85 -1.59
N PHE A 68 -10.97 4.56 -2.57
CA PHE A 68 -10.38 4.67 -3.90
C PHE A 68 -9.00 5.33 -3.87
N LEU A 69 -8.86 6.46 -3.16
CA LEU A 69 -7.59 7.17 -3.03
C LEU A 69 -6.52 6.32 -2.32
N VAL A 70 -6.88 5.62 -1.24
CA VAL A 70 -5.95 4.73 -0.53
C VAL A 70 -5.51 3.57 -1.45
N LEU A 71 -6.43 2.94 -2.20
CA LEU A 71 -6.07 1.94 -3.21
C LEU A 71 -5.12 2.51 -4.28
N CYS A 72 -5.35 3.72 -4.78
CA CYS A 72 -4.45 4.38 -5.73
C CYS A 72 -3.06 4.64 -5.14
N ILE A 73 -2.97 5.08 -3.88
CA ILE A 73 -1.68 5.27 -3.19
C ILE A 73 -0.94 3.95 -3.02
N MET A 74 -1.66 2.89 -2.63
CA MET A 74 -1.10 1.54 -2.51
C MET A 74 -0.61 1.00 -3.87
N TRP A 75 -1.36 1.27 -4.93
CA TRP A 75 -0.97 0.90 -6.29
C TRP A 75 0.25 1.69 -6.78
N MET A 76 0.28 3.01 -6.60
CA MET A 76 1.45 3.83 -6.94
C MET A 76 2.70 3.39 -6.18
N THR A 77 2.55 3.01 -4.91
CA THR A 77 3.64 2.44 -4.11
C THR A 77 4.11 1.11 -4.68
N HIS A 78 3.17 0.24 -5.08
CA HIS A 78 3.47 -1.02 -5.73
C HIS A 78 4.25 -0.84 -7.04
N VAL A 79 3.77 0.01 -7.95
CA VAL A 79 4.45 0.31 -9.22
C VAL A 79 5.88 0.78 -8.95
N ARG A 80 6.05 1.78 -8.06
CA ARG A 80 7.38 2.28 -7.69
C ARG A 80 8.30 1.23 -7.08
N GLN A 81 7.77 0.25 -6.34
CA GLN A 81 8.55 -0.84 -5.78
C GLN A 81 8.94 -1.88 -6.85
N PHE A 82 8.02 -2.20 -7.77
CA PHE A 82 8.26 -3.19 -8.82
C PHE A 82 9.28 -2.74 -9.87
N GLU A 83 9.47 -1.42 -10.05
CA GLU A 83 10.59 -0.86 -10.82
C GLU A 83 11.98 -1.32 -10.32
N TRP A 84 12.11 -1.70 -9.04
CA TRP A 84 13.36 -2.22 -8.48
C TRP A 84 13.46 -3.75 -8.59
N ILE A 85 12.33 -4.46 -8.67
CA ILE A 85 12.25 -5.92 -8.53
C ILE A 85 12.39 -6.55 -9.91
N VAL A 86 13.53 -7.19 -10.18
CA VAL A 86 13.76 -7.83 -11.49
C VAL A 86 13.23 -9.26 -11.52
N ARG A 87 13.33 -9.98 -10.40
CA ARG A 87 12.92 -11.38 -10.29
C ARG A 87 12.09 -11.66 -9.04
N ILE A 88 11.17 -12.60 -9.16
CA ILE A 88 10.32 -13.06 -8.07
C ILE A 88 10.37 -14.58 -7.92
N ASP A 89 10.45 -15.07 -6.68
CA ASP A 89 10.36 -16.49 -6.35
C ASP A 89 8.95 -16.86 -5.88
N ASN A 90 8.73 -18.14 -5.59
CA ASN A 90 7.44 -18.63 -5.08
C ASN A 90 7.00 -17.95 -3.79
N ALA A 91 7.93 -17.58 -2.90
CA ALA A 91 7.57 -16.92 -1.63
C ALA A 91 7.07 -15.51 -1.90
N GLY A 92 7.76 -14.73 -2.74
CA GLY A 92 7.31 -13.41 -3.17
C GLY A 92 5.95 -13.46 -3.87
N MET A 93 5.70 -14.48 -4.70
CA MET A 93 4.39 -14.67 -5.35
C MET A 93 3.26 -14.92 -4.35
N TRP A 94 3.47 -15.76 -3.33
CA TRP A 94 2.45 -16.01 -2.31
C TRP A 94 2.18 -14.78 -1.44
N ILE A 95 3.22 -14.01 -1.08
CA ILE A 95 3.04 -12.74 -0.37
C ILE A 95 2.21 -11.78 -1.23
N ASN A 96 2.51 -11.68 -2.53
CA ASN A 96 1.73 -10.85 -3.47
C ASN A 96 0.27 -11.29 -3.56
N ASN A 97 0.00 -12.59 -3.66
CA ASN A 97 -1.36 -13.11 -3.73
C ASN A 97 -2.15 -12.87 -2.43
N LEU A 98 -1.50 -12.99 -1.27
CA LEU A 98 -2.12 -12.64 0.01
C LEU A 98 -2.48 -11.16 0.08
N ARG A 99 -1.61 -10.27 -0.43
CA ARG A 99 -1.92 -8.85 -0.55
C ARG A 99 -3.12 -8.62 -1.48
N LEU A 100 -3.14 -9.29 -2.62
CA LEU A 100 -4.24 -9.18 -3.58
C LEU A 100 -5.57 -9.65 -3.02
N LEU A 101 -5.58 -10.70 -2.19
CA LEU A 101 -6.77 -11.14 -1.48
C LEU A 101 -7.37 -10.02 -0.60
N LEU A 102 -6.52 -9.27 0.09
CA LEU A 102 -6.96 -8.15 0.94
C LEU A 102 -7.45 -6.97 0.08
N VAL A 103 -6.80 -6.71 -1.05
CA VAL A 103 -7.21 -5.67 -2.02
C VAL A 103 -8.59 -5.96 -2.60
N VAL A 104 -8.87 -7.19 -3.02
CA VAL A 104 -10.21 -7.54 -3.54
C VAL A 104 -11.30 -7.54 -2.47
N LEU A 105 -10.92 -7.58 -1.19
CA LEU A 105 -11.85 -7.48 -0.06
C LEU A 105 -12.22 -6.02 0.28
N VAL A 106 -11.47 -5.03 -0.24
CA VAL A 106 -11.70 -3.61 0.04
C VAL A 106 -13.12 -3.13 -0.31
N PRO A 107 -13.72 -3.49 -1.47
CA PRO A 107 -15.09 -3.10 -1.77
C PRO A 107 -16.09 -3.60 -0.72
N PHE A 108 -15.97 -4.86 -0.32
CA PHE A 108 -16.81 -5.46 0.72
C PHE A 108 -16.63 -4.77 2.08
N THR A 109 -15.39 -4.52 2.51
CA THR A 109 -15.19 -3.81 3.77
C THR A 109 -15.63 -2.35 3.72
N THR A 110 -15.65 -1.74 2.53
CA THR A 110 -16.17 -0.38 2.34
C THR A 110 -17.68 -0.37 2.52
N SER A 111 -18.41 -1.35 1.97
CA SER A 111 -19.86 -1.45 2.18
C SER A 111 -20.21 -1.70 3.66
N LEU A 112 -19.36 -2.43 4.40
CA LEU A 112 -19.56 -2.58 5.85
C LEU A 112 -19.37 -1.26 6.63
N ASP A 113 -18.44 -0.42 6.20
CA ASP A 113 -18.21 0.90 6.80
C ASP A 113 -19.37 1.86 6.51
N THR A 114 -19.96 1.78 5.31
CA THR A 114 -21.09 2.64 4.91
C THR A 114 -22.40 2.21 5.57
N ASP A 115 -22.73 0.91 5.52
CA ASP A 115 -24.02 0.38 5.97
C ASP A 115 -24.13 0.16 7.47
N TYR A 116 -22.99 -0.04 8.16
CA TYR A 116 -22.96 -0.44 9.58
C TYR A 116 -22.05 0.48 10.43
N SER A 117 -21.86 1.73 10.02
CA SER A 117 -21.03 2.73 10.71
C SER A 117 -21.41 2.98 12.18
N GLU A 118 -22.65 2.73 12.57
CA GLU A 118 -23.12 2.82 13.94
C GLU A 118 -22.52 1.73 14.84
N TYR A 119 -22.17 0.57 14.27
CA TYR A 119 -21.55 -0.53 14.99
C TYR A 119 -20.03 -0.41 15.00
N LEU A 120 -19.41 -0.95 16.06
CA LEU A 120 -17.95 -0.98 16.17
C LEU A 120 -17.32 -1.71 14.98
N LEU A 121 -17.89 -2.86 14.61
CA LEU A 121 -17.34 -3.69 13.53
C LEU A 121 -17.39 -2.98 12.16
N GLY A 122 -18.46 -2.25 11.84
CA GLY A 122 -18.53 -1.47 10.59
C GLY A 122 -17.41 -0.44 10.51
N ARG A 123 -17.16 0.30 11.59
CA ARG A 123 -16.09 1.32 11.67
C ARG A 123 -14.66 0.78 11.58
N VAL A 124 -14.40 -0.44 12.06
CA VAL A 124 -13.01 -0.93 12.22
C VAL A 124 -12.56 -1.87 11.11
N LEU A 125 -13.46 -2.59 10.45
CA LEU A 125 -13.07 -3.63 9.49
C LEU A 125 -12.37 -3.08 8.24
N LEU A 126 -12.81 -1.93 7.71
CA LEU A 126 -12.16 -1.27 6.58
C LEU A 126 -10.72 -0.81 6.92
N PRO A 127 -10.48 -0.03 8.00
CA PRO A 127 -9.14 0.27 8.50
C PRO A 127 -8.27 -0.95 8.72
N VAL A 128 -8.80 -2.01 9.33
CA VAL A 128 -8.05 -3.24 9.58
C VAL A 128 -7.67 -3.92 8.25
N ASN A 129 -8.58 -4.01 7.30
CA ASN A 129 -8.29 -4.60 5.99
C ASN A 129 -7.19 -3.83 5.25
N PHE A 130 -7.28 -2.50 5.21
CA PHE A 130 -6.22 -1.67 4.63
C PHE A 130 -4.89 -1.81 5.37
N PHE A 131 -4.90 -1.81 6.71
CA PHE A 131 -3.70 -2.04 7.51
C PHE A 131 -3.04 -3.38 7.18
N LEU A 132 -3.80 -4.46 7.09
CA LEU A 132 -3.29 -5.77 6.70
C LEU A 132 -2.73 -5.73 5.28
N ALA A 133 -3.42 -5.11 4.32
CA ALA A 133 -2.96 -5.01 2.93
C ALA A 133 -1.64 -4.21 2.81
N ILE A 134 -1.50 -3.14 3.59
CA ILE A 134 -0.29 -2.32 3.68
C ILE A 134 0.83 -3.06 4.40
N LEU A 135 0.53 -3.78 5.49
CA LEU A 135 1.48 -4.61 6.21
C LEU A 135 2.04 -5.71 5.31
N VAL A 136 1.19 -6.41 4.54
CA VAL A 136 1.63 -7.43 3.59
C VAL A 136 2.44 -6.81 2.45
N GLY A 137 2.08 -5.61 1.98
CA GLY A 137 2.89 -4.85 1.02
C GLY A 137 4.28 -4.49 1.57
N TRP A 138 4.35 -4.09 2.85
CA TRP A 138 5.62 -3.86 3.53
C TRP A 138 6.42 -5.16 3.68
N LEU A 139 5.79 -6.27 4.04
CA LEU A 139 6.44 -7.58 4.10
C LEU A 139 7.00 -7.99 2.74
N GLN A 140 6.27 -7.75 1.65
CA GLN A 140 6.75 -7.98 0.28
C GLN A 140 7.99 -7.14 -0.02
N TRP A 141 7.98 -5.87 0.37
CA TRP A 141 9.14 -5.00 0.20
C TRP A 141 10.36 -5.49 1.01
N THR A 142 10.16 -5.87 2.28
CA THR A 142 11.24 -6.42 3.10
C THR A 142 11.77 -7.75 2.58
N TRP A 143 10.90 -8.58 2.00
CA TRP A 143 11.30 -9.81 1.30
C TRP A 143 12.18 -9.45 0.09
N ALA A 144 11.77 -8.52 -0.76
CA ALA A 144 12.51 -8.12 -1.97
C ALA A 144 13.91 -7.57 -1.63
N LEU A 145 14.01 -6.76 -0.57
CA LEU A 145 15.26 -6.22 -0.05
C LEU A 145 16.21 -7.31 0.51
N ARG A 146 15.70 -8.49 0.86
CA ARG A 146 16.48 -9.59 1.47
C ARG A 146 16.73 -10.78 0.54
N SER A 147 15.91 -10.96 -0.50
CA SER A 147 15.94 -12.12 -1.40
C SER A 147 16.92 -11.99 -2.56
N GLY A 148 17.54 -10.83 -2.74
CA GLY A 148 18.37 -10.53 -3.92
C GLY A 148 17.56 -10.26 -5.18
N ALA A 149 16.25 -9.98 -5.03
CA ALA A 149 15.35 -9.63 -6.13
C ALA A 149 15.66 -8.26 -6.77
N ILE A 150 16.36 -7.40 -6.03
CA ILE A 150 16.81 -6.07 -6.46
C ILE A 150 18.33 -6.14 -6.66
N PRO A 151 18.83 -6.12 -7.91
CA PRO A 151 20.27 -6.09 -8.18
C PRO A 151 20.89 -4.75 -7.78
N ASP A 152 22.19 -4.76 -7.48
CA ASP A 152 23.02 -3.58 -7.25
C ASP A 152 22.57 -2.64 -6.12
N LEU A 153 21.78 -3.13 -5.16
CA LEU A 153 21.36 -2.34 -3.99
C LEU A 153 22.34 -2.51 -2.83
N THR A 154 22.89 -1.40 -2.33
CA THR A 154 23.74 -1.43 -1.14
C THR A 154 22.92 -1.78 0.11
N ARG A 155 23.58 -2.36 1.12
CA ARG A 155 22.89 -2.70 2.39
C ARG A 155 22.34 -1.47 3.11
N ASP A 156 22.99 -0.32 2.98
CA ASP A 156 22.57 0.90 3.64
C ASP A 156 21.39 1.55 2.93
N ASP A 157 21.35 1.50 1.60
CA ASP A 157 20.16 1.92 0.84
C ASP A 157 18.98 1.00 1.11
N ALA A 158 19.20 -0.31 1.20
CA ALA A 158 18.15 -1.26 1.57
C ALA A 158 17.53 -0.95 2.94
N ARG A 159 18.36 -0.57 3.94
CA ARG A 159 17.88 -0.15 5.26
C ARG A 159 17.11 1.18 5.19
N ARG A 160 17.58 2.16 4.43
CA ARG A 160 16.91 3.47 4.25
C ARG A 160 15.55 3.30 3.58
N LEU A 161 15.48 2.54 2.49
CA LEU A 161 14.24 2.23 1.77
C LEU A 161 13.27 1.41 2.63
N GLY A 162 13.77 0.46 3.42
CA GLY A 162 12.94 -0.32 4.36
C GLY A 162 12.33 0.53 5.48
N ARG A 163 13.10 1.47 6.05
CA ARG A 163 12.60 2.43 7.06
C ARG A 163 11.58 3.40 6.49
N ALA A 164 11.83 3.93 5.29
CA ALA A 164 10.88 4.79 4.61
C ALA A 164 9.54 4.07 4.39
N ALA A 165 9.55 2.79 4.02
CA ALA A 165 8.32 2.01 3.84
C ALA A 165 7.54 1.74 5.15
N LEU A 166 8.13 1.96 6.32
CA LEU A 166 7.46 1.76 7.61
C LEU A 166 6.46 2.89 7.92
N SER A 167 6.59 4.08 7.31
CA SER A 167 5.64 5.20 7.51
C SER A 167 4.20 4.76 7.28
N ALA A 168 3.93 4.12 6.13
CA ALA A 168 2.59 3.69 5.74
C ALA A 168 1.99 2.66 6.71
N VAL A 169 2.81 1.76 7.27
CA VAL A 169 2.38 0.79 8.30
C VAL A 169 2.04 1.51 9.60
N ILE A 170 2.84 2.49 10.01
CA ILE A 170 2.57 3.28 11.22
C ILE A 170 1.29 4.10 11.04
N LEU A 171 1.15 4.81 9.92
CA LEU A 171 -0.04 5.63 9.63
C LEU A 171 -1.31 4.77 9.54
N SER A 172 -1.26 3.62 8.88
CA SER A 172 -2.41 2.69 8.88
C SER A 172 -2.73 2.12 10.25
N GLY A 173 -1.72 1.81 11.07
CA GLY A 173 -1.94 1.39 12.46
C GLY A 173 -2.60 2.48 13.32
N LEU A 174 -2.21 3.74 13.12
CA LEU A 174 -2.84 4.89 13.76
C LEU A 174 -4.28 5.09 13.26
N ALA A 175 -4.54 4.90 11.96
CA ALA A 175 -5.90 4.95 11.41
C ALA A 175 -6.80 3.86 12.02
N VAL A 176 -6.29 2.63 12.20
CA VAL A 176 -7.00 1.57 12.92
C VAL A 176 -7.26 1.93 14.38
N ALA A 177 -6.29 2.52 15.07
CA ALA A 177 -6.47 2.92 16.47
C ALA A 177 -7.50 4.05 16.62
N ALA A 178 -7.58 4.95 15.64
CA ALA A 178 -8.52 6.07 15.63
C ALA A 178 -9.94 5.68 15.19
N SER A 179 -10.09 4.62 14.39
CA SER A 179 -11.36 4.28 13.74
C SER A 179 -12.54 3.98 14.67
N PRO A 180 -12.40 3.46 15.89
CA PRO A 180 -13.53 3.35 16.81
C PRO A 180 -14.20 4.70 17.11
N LEU A 181 -13.44 5.79 17.07
CA LEU A 181 -13.91 7.14 17.40
C LEU A 181 -14.31 7.94 16.17
N VAL A 182 -13.54 7.86 15.08
CA VAL A 182 -13.70 8.73 13.90
C VAL A 182 -14.05 7.98 12.62
N GLY A 183 -14.21 6.65 12.67
CA GLY A 183 -14.50 5.82 11.50
C GLY A 183 -13.45 5.98 10.39
N SER A 184 -13.91 6.07 9.16
CA SER A 184 -13.09 6.26 7.95
C SER A 184 -12.35 7.60 7.89
N ALA A 185 -12.70 8.60 8.71
CA ALA A 185 -11.94 9.86 8.77
C ALA A 185 -10.48 9.66 9.25
N GLY A 186 -10.17 8.55 9.93
CA GLY A 186 -8.81 8.17 10.30
C GLY A 186 -7.87 8.03 9.10
N PHE A 187 -8.39 7.72 7.91
CA PHE A 187 -7.58 7.65 6.69
C PHE A 187 -7.07 9.00 6.20
N LEU A 188 -7.60 10.13 6.69
CA LEU A 188 -7.04 11.46 6.38
C LEU A 188 -5.59 11.60 6.85
N LEU A 189 -5.13 10.75 7.78
CA LEU A 189 -3.71 10.64 8.14
C LEU A 189 -2.80 10.31 6.95
N PHE A 190 -3.30 9.66 5.89
CA PHE A 190 -2.54 9.41 4.67
C PHE A 190 -2.21 10.67 3.89
N LEU A 191 -2.90 11.80 4.12
CA LEU A 191 -2.49 13.10 3.57
C LEU A 191 -1.11 13.53 4.07
N LEU A 192 -0.68 13.00 5.23
CA LEU A 192 0.63 13.25 5.83
C LEU A 192 1.70 12.24 5.39
N ASP A 193 1.35 11.26 4.56
CA ASP A 193 2.28 10.19 4.13
C ASP A 193 3.47 10.73 3.35
N GLY A 194 3.27 11.69 2.46
CA GLY A 194 4.35 12.32 1.69
C GLY A 194 5.41 12.99 2.59
N PRO A 195 5.03 13.93 3.47
CA PRO A 195 5.93 14.53 4.45
C PRO A 195 6.60 13.50 5.38
N LEU A 196 5.85 12.54 5.93
CA LEU A 196 6.38 11.54 6.86
C LEU A 196 7.40 10.62 6.16
N THR A 197 7.10 10.19 4.94
CA THR A 197 7.99 9.34 4.15
C THR A 197 9.30 10.06 3.83
N ARG A 198 9.25 11.36 3.51
CA ARG A 198 10.47 12.18 3.31
C ARG A 198 11.30 12.27 4.59
N LEU A 199 10.66 12.46 5.74
CA LEU A 199 11.33 12.53 7.05
C LEU A 199 12.03 11.21 7.42
N LEU A 200 11.34 10.07 7.26
CA LEU A 200 11.90 8.74 7.61
C LEU A 200 12.98 8.27 6.64
N ARG A 201 12.93 8.71 5.38
CA ARG A 201 13.88 8.33 4.33
C ARG A 201 15.26 9.00 4.52
N GLY A 202 15.29 10.23 5.02
CA GLY A 202 16.49 11.08 5.04
C GLY A 202 16.84 11.65 3.65
N ALA A 203 17.58 12.76 3.61
CA ALA A 203 17.83 13.52 2.37
C ALA A 203 18.61 12.75 1.28
N ASP A 204 19.45 11.79 1.67
CA ASP A 204 20.42 11.15 0.77
C ASP A 204 20.04 9.73 0.34
N ALA A 205 18.76 9.32 0.39
CA ALA A 205 18.38 7.99 -0.10
C ALA A 205 18.05 8.02 -1.61
N PRO A 206 18.47 7.03 -2.40
CA PRO A 206 18.21 7.00 -3.83
C PRO A 206 16.70 6.96 -4.10
N THR A 207 16.24 7.82 -5.01
CA THR A 207 14.81 7.99 -5.34
C THR A 207 14.32 7.06 -6.44
N ASP A 208 15.24 6.58 -7.29
CA ASP A 208 15.01 5.77 -8.49
C ASP A 208 16.16 4.76 -8.66
N PRO A 209 15.91 3.54 -9.19
CA PRO A 209 16.96 2.57 -9.49
C PRO A 209 18.12 3.11 -10.35
N ALA A 210 17.90 4.09 -11.24
CA ALA A 210 18.96 4.74 -12.01
C ALA A 210 19.97 5.49 -11.12
N THR A 211 19.50 6.19 -10.08
CA THR A 211 20.36 6.92 -9.13
C THR A 211 21.17 5.97 -8.24
N ALA A 212 20.56 4.86 -7.79
CA ALA A 212 21.26 3.84 -7.01
C ALA A 212 22.43 3.22 -7.78
N ARG A 213 22.23 2.92 -9.07
CA ARG A 213 23.28 2.36 -9.95
C ARG A 213 24.46 3.30 -10.20
N SER A 214 24.27 4.61 -10.03
CA SER A 214 25.30 5.62 -10.30
C SER A 214 26.16 6.00 -9.09
N THR A 215 25.80 5.57 -7.88
CA THR A 215 26.53 5.95 -6.66
C THR A 215 27.70 4.99 -6.44
N PRO A 216 28.97 5.43 -6.52
CA PRO A 216 30.11 4.56 -6.27
C PRO A 216 30.08 4.06 -4.81
N PRO A 217 30.48 2.81 -4.53
CA PRO A 217 30.62 2.36 -3.15
C PRO A 217 31.57 3.29 -2.42
N ALA A 218 31.17 3.79 -1.25
CA ALA A 218 32.01 4.62 -0.40
C ALA A 218 33.34 3.88 -0.17
N GLY A 219 34.42 4.40 -0.75
CA GLY A 219 35.74 3.80 -0.64
C GLY A 219 36.17 3.73 0.83
N PRO A 220 36.95 2.71 1.23
CA PRO A 220 37.56 2.70 2.56
C PRO A 220 38.40 3.97 2.71
N GLY A 221 38.24 4.64 3.85
CA GLY A 221 38.76 5.98 4.13
C GLY A 221 40.14 6.26 3.56
N ALA A 222 40.27 7.40 2.87
CA ALA A 222 41.56 7.95 2.51
C ALA A 222 42.43 8.08 3.77
N PRO A 223 43.71 7.67 3.73
CA PRO A 223 44.60 7.81 4.87
C PRO A 223 44.78 9.29 5.20
N ASP A 224 44.78 9.61 6.48
CA ASP A 224 45.15 10.92 7.02
C ASP A 224 46.43 11.40 6.34
N GLY A 225 46.31 12.53 5.64
CA GLY A 225 47.44 13.22 5.04
C GLY A 225 48.35 13.72 6.15
N ALA A 226 49.51 13.07 6.28
CA ALA A 226 50.66 13.63 6.97
C ALA A 226 51.11 14.91 6.26
N GLY A 227 51.23 15.98 7.05
CA GLY A 227 51.87 17.25 6.73
C GLY A 227 52.27 17.92 8.03
#